data_AF-A0A9P6PC26-F1
#
_entry.id   AF-A0A9P6PC26-F1
#
_cell.length_a   1.000
_cell.length_b   1.000
_cell.length_c   1.000
_cell.angle_alpha   90.00
_cell.angle_beta   90.00
_cell.angle_gamma   90.00
#
_symmetry.space_group_name_H-M   'P 1'
#
loop_
_entity.id
_entity.type
_entity.pdbx_description
1 polymer ?
#
loop_
_entity_poly.entity_id
_entity_poly.type
_entity_poly.pdbx_seq_one_letter_code
_entity_poly.pdbx_strand_id
1 'polypeptide(L)' 'MQDIRTRGLRRDDAVIRLLLLHASAMPREYKIIKSLASLIQKLPEKGFDSKIMEQELIALYLDPALSPLLDDPAKDVFFR' A
#
# COMPACT_ATOMS: atom_id res chain seq x y z
N MET A 1 21.19 12.44 2.69
CA MET A 1 20.10 11.59 2.15
C MET A 1 20.17 10.27 2.93
N GLN A 2 19.24 10.03 3.86
CA GLN A 2 19.35 8.92 4.83
C GLN A 2 18.58 7.69 4.35
N ASP A 3 19.27 6.55 4.41
CA ASP A 3 18.86 5.23 3.93
C ASP A 3 17.84 4.56 4.88
N ILE A 4 16.80 3.96 4.32
CA ILE A 4 15.65 3.32 4.98
C ILE A 4 16.04 1.97 5.62
N ARG A 5 17.28 1.48 5.41
CA ARG A 5 17.68 0.13 5.77
C ARG A 5 18.16 -0.10 7.22
N THR A 6 18.36 0.91 8.06
CA THR A 6 19.13 0.71 9.32
C THR A 6 18.49 1.14 10.64
N ARG A 7 17.23 1.64 10.68
CA ARG A 7 16.48 1.76 11.94
C ARG A 7 15.00 1.45 11.68
N GLY A 8 14.60 0.23 12.03
CA GLY A 8 13.30 -0.37 11.70
C GLY A 8 12.11 0.50 12.10
N LEU A 9 11.55 1.20 11.12
CA LEU A 9 10.24 1.81 11.25
C LEU A 9 9.23 0.66 11.42
N ARG A 10 8.50 0.62 12.54
CA ARG A 10 7.46 -0.39 12.72
C ARG A 10 6.36 -0.14 11.71
N ARG A 11 5.70 -1.21 11.27
CA ARG A 11 4.62 -1.15 10.28
C ARG A 11 3.53 -0.15 10.67
N ASP A 12 3.11 -0.20 11.93
CA ASP A 12 2.10 0.71 12.47
C ASP A 12 2.58 2.17 12.42
N ASP A 13 3.84 2.42 12.76
CA ASP A 13 4.43 3.76 12.69
C ASP A 13 4.47 4.28 11.24
N ALA A 14 4.74 3.41 10.27
CA ALA A 14 4.73 3.75 8.84
C ALA A 14 3.32 4.11 8.36
N VAL A 15 2.32 3.32 8.74
CA VAL A 15 0.91 3.57 8.42
C VAL A 15 0.45 4.88 9.06
N ILE A 16 0.74 5.10 10.34
CA ILE A 16 0.38 6.33 11.05
C ILE A 16 1.01 7.53 10.35
N ARG A 17 2.30 7.48 10.02
CA ARG A 17 2.98 8.56 9.29
C ARG A 17 2.35 8.84 7.93
N LEU A 18 2.00 7.80 7.17
CA LEU A 18 1.31 7.97 5.89
C LEU A 18 -0.07 8.61 6.07
N LEU A 19 -0.86 8.17 7.05
CA LEU A 19 -2.18 8.73 7.30
C LEU A 19 -2.12 10.17 7.83
N LEU A 20 -1.05 10.55 8.55
CA LEU A 20 -0.85 11.95 8.94
C LEU A 20 -0.64 12.87 7.74
N LEU A 21 -0.03 12.38 6.65
CA LEU A 21 0.09 13.15 5.39
C LEU A 21 -1.27 13.42 4.75
N HIS A 22 -2.30 12.64 5.06
CA HIS A 22 -3.66 12.88 4.57
C HIS A 22 -4.20 14.25 4.99
N ALA A 23 -3.75 14.80 6.12
CA ALA A 23 -4.23 16.10 6.60
C ALA A 23 -3.78 17.28 5.71
N SER A 24 -2.65 17.15 5.00
CA SER A 24 -2.07 18.19 4.14
C SER A 24 -2.08 17.83 2.66
N ALA A 25 -2.62 16.67 2.29
CA ALA A 25 -2.59 16.14 0.94
C ALA A 25 -3.74 16.68 0.08
N MET A 26 -3.53 16.70 -1.24
CA MET A 26 -4.57 17.01 -2.22
C MET A 26 -5.52 15.82 -2.39
N PRO A 27 -6.77 16.04 -2.83
CA PRO A 27 -7.75 14.95 -2.98
C PRO A 27 -7.28 13.74 -3.80
N ARG A 28 -6.46 13.98 -4.84
CA ARG A 28 -5.85 12.93 -5.66
C ARG A 28 -4.82 12.08 -4.92
N GLU A 29 -4.13 12.67 -3.94
CA GLU A 29 -3.09 12.03 -3.15
C GLU A 29 -3.71 11.16 -2.05
N TYR A 30 -4.97 11.41 -1.66
CA TYR A 30 -5.68 10.59 -0.67
C TYR A 30 -5.80 9.12 -1.12
N LYS A 31 -6.12 8.88 -2.41
CA LYS A 31 -6.18 7.52 -2.96
C LYS A 31 -4.82 6.81 -2.86
N ILE A 32 -3.75 7.53 -3.16
CA ILE A 32 -2.36 7.01 -3.09
C ILE A 32 -2.00 6.68 -1.65
N ILE A 33 -2.23 7.60 -0.71
CA ILE A 33 -1.93 7.43 0.72
C ILE A 33 -2.66 6.20 1.29
N LYS A 34 -3.97 6.09 1.02
CA LYS A 34 -4.78 4.96 1.50
C LYS A 34 -4.32 3.62 0.91
N SER A 35 -3.96 3.60 -0.38
CA SER A 35 -3.51 2.38 -1.06
C SER A 35 -2.15 1.91 -0.52
N LEU A 36 -1.22 2.84 -0.28
CA LEU A 36 0.07 2.53 0.33
C LEU A 36 -0.05 2.06 1.78
N ALA A 37 -0.94 2.68 2.57
CA ALA A 37 -1.23 2.23 3.93
C ALA A 37 -1.81 0.81 3.95
N SER A 38 -2.77 0.52 3.05
CA SER A 38 -3.35 -0.81 2.87
C SER A 38 -2.29 -1.84 2.46
N LEU A 39 -1.41 -1.49 1.52
CA LEU A 39 -0.32 -2.36 1.08
C LEU A 39 0.63 -2.72 2.23
N ILE A 40 1.06 -1.72 3.00
CA ILE A 40 1.96 -1.92 4.15
C ILE A 40 1.33 -2.85 5.19
N GLN A 41 0.02 -2.73 5.42
CA GLN A 41 -0.71 -3.62 6.35
C GLN A 41 -0.87 -5.04 5.84
N LYS A 42 -1.12 -5.20 4.52
CA LYS A 42 -1.38 -6.51 3.90
C LYS A 42 -0.12 -7.33 3.64
N LEU A 43 1.01 -6.69 3.38
CA LEU A 43 2.27 -7.40 3.12
C LEU A 43 2.65 -8.30 4.30
N PRO A 44 3.21 -9.50 4.06
CA PRO A 44 3.62 -10.38 5.16
C PRO A 44 4.76 -9.75 5.98
N GLU A 45 4.74 -9.95 7.31
CA GLU A 45 5.76 -9.40 8.23
C GLU A 45 7.09 -10.15 8.17
N LYS A 46 6.99 -11.46 7.98
CA LYS A 46 8.11 -12.33 7.67
C LYS A 46 8.22 -12.35 6.15
N GLY A 47 9.44 -12.30 5.62
CA GLY A 47 9.67 -12.34 4.17
C GLY A 47 8.88 -13.49 3.54
N PHE A 48 8.56 -13.36 2.25
CA PHE A 48 7.89 -14.43 1.53
C PHE A 48 8.74 -15.70 1.69
N ASP A 49 8.21 -16.71 2.40
CA ASP A 49 8.78 -18.05 2.31
C ASP A 49 8.84 -18.39 0.82
N SER A 50 9.97 -18.95 0.40
CA SER A 50 10.45 -19.07 -0.98
C SER A 50 9.54 -19.83 -1.97
N LYS A 51 8.29 -20.08 -1.60
CA LYS A 51 7.24 -20.74 -2.37
C LYS A 51 6.15 -19.84 -2.92
N ILE A 52 6.03 -18.59 -2.50
CA ILE A 52 4.97 -17.72 -3.03
C ILE A 52 5.34 -17.34 -4.47
N MET A 53 4.51 -17.78 -5.41
CA MET A 53 4.68 -17.46 -6.83
C MET A 53 4.30 -16.00 -7.09
N GLU A 54 4.87 -15.39 -8.12
CA GLU A 54 4.58 -13.98 -8.47
C GLU A 54 3.08 -13.71 -8.63
N GLN A 55 2.34 -14.64 -9.25
CA GLN A 55 0.90 -14.54 -9.41
C GLN A 55 0.14 -14.50 -8.06
N GLU A 56 0.59 -15.28 -7.09
CA GLU A 56 0.00 -15.29 -5.75
C GLU A 56 0.35 -14.00 -5.00
N LEU A 57 1.56 -13.48 -5.19
CA LEU A 57 1.97 -12.19 -4.62
C LEU A 57 1.10 -11.05 -5.15
N ILE A 58 0.83 -11.05 -6.46
CA ILE A 58 -0.04 -10.07 -7.10
C ILE A 58 -1.47 -10.22 -6.59
N ALA A 59 -2.05 -11.42 -6.67
CA ALA A 59 -3.46 -11.64 -6.33
C ALA A 59 -3.78 -11.45 -4.84
N LEU A 60 -2.86 -11.83 -3.94
CA LEU A 60 -3.13 -11.78 -2.50
C LEU A 60 -2.81 -10.42 -1.88
N TYR A 61 -1.81 -9.70 -2.41
CA TYR A 61 -1.27 -8.51 -1.74
C TYR A 61 -1.33 -7.25 -2.59
N LEU A 62 -0.88 -7.29 -3.85
CA LEU A 62 -0.78 -6.09 -4.69
C LEU A 62 -2.13 -5.66 -5.23
N ASP A 63 -2.87 -6.56 -5.88
CA ASP A 63 -4.15 -6.23 -6.49
C ASP A 63 -5.13 -5.67 -5.44
N PRO A 64 -5.43 -6.36 -4.32
CA PRO A 64 -6.35 -5.82 -3.31
C PRO A 64 -5.89 -4.52 -2.62
N ALA A 65 -4.62 -4.15 -2.73
CA ALA A 65 -4.10 -2.89 -2.21
C ALA A 65 -4.13 -1.76 -3.26
N LEU A 66 -4.01 -2.09 -4.54
CA LEU A 66 -3.92 -1.15 -5.65
C LEU A 66 -5.25 -0.96 -6.41
N SER A 67 -6.19 -1.92 -6.39
CA SER A 67 -7.49 -1.74 -7.05
C SER A 67 -8.18 -0.44 -6.60
N PRO A 68 -8.22 -0.07 -5.30
CA PRO A 68 -8.81 1.21 -4.88
C PRO A 68 -8.12 2.48 -5.42
N LEU A 69 -6.87 2.36 -5.87
CA LEU A 69 -6.14 3.44 -6.53
C LEU A 69 -6.56 3.58 -8.00
N LEU A 70 -6.71 2.44 -8.67
CA LEU A 70 -6.95 2.36 -10.11
C LEU A 70 -8.44 2.44 -10.45
N ASP A 71 -9.30 2.02 -9.53
CA ASP A 71 -10.74 2.09 -9.66
C ASP A 71 -11.26 3.49 -9.36
N ASP A 72 -12.19 3.92 -10.19
CA ASP A 72 -13.02 5.10 -9.98
C ASP A 72 -14.49 4.71 -10.14
N PRO A 73 -15.11 4.11 -9.11
CA PRO A 73 -16.52 3.71 -9.16
C PRO A 73 -17.46 4.90 -9.36
N ALA A 74 -17.03 6.12 -9.06
CA ALA A 74 -17.79 7.34 -9.36
C ALA A 74 -17.84 7.67 -10.86
N LYS A 75 -16.91 7.11 -11.65
CA LYS A 75 -16.82 7.25 -13.11
C LYS A 75 -17.04 5.94 -13.85
N ASP A 76 -17.51 4.90 -13.16
CA ASP A 76 -17.68 3.54 -13.71
C ASP A 76 -16.39 2.95 -14.31
N VAL A 77 -15.22 3.41 -13.83
CA VAL A 77 -13.92 2.90 -14.27
C VAL A 77 -13.47 1.84 -13.28
N PHE A 78 -13.33 0.61 -13.77
CA PHE A 78 -12.76 -0.51 -13.02
C PHE A 78 -11.56 -1.01 -13.79
N PHE A 79 -10.39 -0.98 -13.16
CA PHE A 79 -9.18 -1.55 -13.75
C PHE A 79 -9.24 -3.06 -13.49
N ARG A 80 -9.44 -3.84 -14.57
CA ARG A 80 -9.41 -5.31 -14.57
C ARG A 80 -8.29 -5.81 -15.48
#